data_AF-A0A286E7Y2-F1
#
_entry.id   AF-A0A286E7Y2-F1
#
_cell.length_a   1.000
_cell.length_b   1.000
_cell.length_c   1.000
_cell.angle_alpha   90.00
_cell.angle_beta   90.00
_cell.angle_gamma   90.00
#
_symmetry.space_group_name_H-M   'P 1'
#
loop_
_entity.id
_entity.type
_entity.pdbx_description
1 polymer ?
#
loop_
_entity_poly.entity_id
_entity_poly.type
_entity_poly.pdbx_seq_one_letter_code
_entity_poly.pdbx_strand_id
1 'polypeptide(L)'
;MLSCKNERCDNGVERNPLGRPREYCSRRCREAARRADQGPNLNTARAYAYSAEVRECADDLLALARTVHDLAYADDGSPETALGILRMIHVLDGDLLDLSCVGVQHARARKVRRDDIIAASGLSKGEVRGRTAGRTKQRLQQREQRRRQAAGGAQPPPRSGGLTPVASSSRGPQLPVRPSPAARFFVAGPTISFSFSFAAGGRHVRVLPAAPSRVVPSGP
;
A
#
# COMPACT_ATOMS: atom_id res chain seq x y z
N MET A 1 43.88 -31.74 -0.87
CA MET A 1 42.85 -31.09 -1.70
C MET A 1 41.97 -30.23 -0.81
N LEU A 2 41.48 -29.08 -1.28
CA LEU A 2 40.47 -28.31 -0.53
C LEU A 2 39.10 -28.96 -0.75
N SER A 3 38.29 -29.09 0.29
CA SER A 3 36.91 -29.56 0.15
C SER A 3 36.00 -28.45 -0.36
N CYS A 4 34.95 -28.82 -1.08
CA CYS A 4 33.94 -27.89 -1.55
C CYS A 4 33.12 -27.33 -0.38
N LYS A 5 32.86 -26.01 -0.36
CA LYS A 5 32.02 -25.35 0.68
C LYS A 5 30.54 -25.71 0.65
N ASN A 6 30.08 -26.51 -0.32
CA ASN A 6 28.70 -26.99 -0.32
C ASN A 6 28.63 -28.25 0.54
N GLU A 7 27.95 -28.20 1.68
CA GLU A 7 27.82 -29.29 2.64
C GLU A 7 27.21 -30.58 2.06
N ARG A 8 26.52 -30.46 0.91
CA ARG A 8 25.93 -31.61 0.19
C ARG A 8 26.82 -32.14 -0.94
N CYS A 9 28.07 -31.72 -1.02
CA CYS A 9 28.98 -32.05 -2.11
C CYS A 9 30.35 -32.44 -1.58
N ASP A 10 30.71 -33.71 -1.73
CA ASP A 10 31.98 -34.25 -1.24
C ASP A 10 33.15 -34.08 -2.24
N ASN A 11 32.91 -33.41 -3.37
CA ASN A 11 33.94 -33.19 -4.38
C ASN A 11 35.06 -32.28 -3.87
N GLY A 12 36.30 -32.60 -4.26
CA GLY A 12 37.45 -31.73 -4.10
C GLY A 12 37.35 -30.48 -4.97
N VAL A 13 38.00 -29.40 -4.53
CA VAL A 13 38.17 -28.18 -5.30
C VAL A 13 39.62 -28.11 -5.77
N GLU A 14 39.81 -28.07 -7.09
CA GLU A 14 41.11 -27.85 -7.69
C GLU A 14 41.65 -26.46 -7.31
N ARG A 15 42.94 -26.42 -6.97
CA ARG A 15 43.63 -25.15 -6.72
C ARG A 15 43.76 -24.42 -8.04
N ASN A 16 43.21 -23.21 -8.10
CA ASN A 16 43.38 -22.32 -9.22
C ASN A 16 44.85 -21.81 -9.22
N PRO A 17 45.67 -22.11 -10.24
CA PRO A 17 47.09 -21.75 -10.23
C PRO A 17 47.35 -20.25 -10.46
N LEU A 18 46.38 -19.50 -11.01
CA LEU A 18 46.55 -18.10 -11.42
C LEU A 18 45.52 -17.15 -10.79
N GLY A 19 45.07 -17.40 -9.55
CA GLY A 19 44.18 -16.46 -8.89
C GLY A 19 43.58 -16.92 -7.57
N ARG A 20 42.48 -16.28 -7.17
CA ARG A 20 41.77 -16.60 -5.93
C ARG A 20 41.36 -18.08 -5.93
N PRO A 21 41.62 -18.83 -4.83
CA PRO A 21 41.19 -20.21 -4.70
C PRO A 21 39.68 -20.32 -4.93
N ARG A 22 39.27 -21.34 -5.69
CA ARG A 22 37.85 -21.67 -5.82
C ARG A 22 37.35 -22.19 -4.47
N GLU A 23 36.15 -21.76 -4.09
CA GLU A 23 35.47 -22.23 -2.87
C GLU A 23 34.50 -23.38 -3.16
N TYR A 24 34.12 -23.55 -4.44
CA TYR A 24 33.16 -24.55 -4.89
C TYR A 24 33.73 -25.28 -6.10
N CYS A 25 33.44 -26.58 -6.22
CA CYS A 25 33.91 -27.41 -7.32
C CYS A 25 33.34 -26.96 -8.68
N SER A 26 32.13 -26.37 -8.69
CA SER A 26 31.49 -25.86 -9.90
C SER A 26 30.54 -24.70 -9.61
N ARG A 27 30.16 -23.96 -10.66
CA ARG A 27 29.13 -22.93 -10.58
C ARG A 27 27.78 -23.48 -10.12
N ARG A 28 27.36 -24.65 -10.66
CA ARG A 28 26.12 -25.32 -10.26
C ARG A 28 26.13 -25.69 -8.77
N CYS A 29 27.27 -26.14 -8.26
CA CYS A 29 27.44 -26.47 -6.84
C CYS A 29 27.32 -25.22 -5.94
N ARG A 30 27.95 -24.10 -6.34
CA ARG A 30 27.77 -22.81 -5.66
C ARG A 30 26.31 -22.36 -5.62
N GLU A 31 25.59 -22.50 -6.73
CA GLU A 31 24.18 -22.14 -6.81
C GLU A 31 23.29 -23.07 -5.98
N ALA A 32 23.63 -24.36 -5.90
CA ALA A 32 22.94 -25.33 -5.05
C ALA A 32 23.16 -25.02 -3.55
N ALA A 33 24.40 -24.76 -3.14
CA ALA A 33 24.72 -24.32 -1.78
C ALA A 33 23.93 -23.06 -1.41
N ARG A 34 23.97 -22.02 -2.26
CA ARG A 34 23.18 -20.80 -2.04
C ARG A 34 21.68 -21.05 -1.91
N ARG A 35 21.13 -22.00 -2.67
CA ARG A 35 19.71 -22.38 -2.59
C ARG A 35 19.40 -23.10 -1.27
N ALA A 36 20.32 -23.93 -0.79
CA ALA A 36 20.21 -24.61 0.50
C ALA A 36 20.30 -23.60 1.66
N ASP A 37 21.27 -22.70 1.63
CA ASP A 37 21.47 -21.65 2.65
C ASP A 37 20.32 -20.63 2.69
N GLN A 38 19.70 -20.35 1.54
CA GLN A 38 18.54 -19.48 1.49
C GLN A 38 17.30 -20.10 2.15
N GLY A 39 17.26 -21.43 2.33
CA GLY A 39 16.21 -22.15 3.03
C GLY A 39 14.77 -21.94 2.49
N PRO A 40 13.85 -22.88 2.75
CA PRO A 40 12.43 -22.64 2.51
C PRO A 40 11.87 -21.48 3.36
N ASN A 41 12.47 -21.22 4.53
CA ASN A 41 11.95 -20.28 5.52
C ASN A 41 12.09 -18.79 5.13
N LEU A 42 13.10 -18.39 4.33
CA LEU A 42 13.25 -16.97 3.96
C LEU A 42 12.10 -16.46 3.09
N ASN A 43 11.55 -17.31 2.21
CA ASN A 43 10.42 -16.91 1.37
C ASN A 43 9.15 -16.78 2.21
N THR A 44 8.93 -17.68 3.15
CA THR A 44 7.80 -17.63 4.08
C THR A 44 7.90 -16.41 4.99
N ALA A 45 9.07 -16.13 5.57
CA ALA A 45 9.30 -14.95 6.39
C ALA A 45 9.09 -13.65 5.61
N ARG A 46 9.57 -13.58 4.36
CA ARG A 46 9.31 -12.44 3.46
C ARG A 46 7.82 -12.29 3.14
N ALA A 47 7.12 -13.39 2.89
CA ALA A 47 5.69 -13.36 2.61
C ALA A 47 4.91 -12.80 3.83
N TYR A 48 5.29 -13.17 5.05
CA TYR A 48 4.71 -12.60 6.28
C TYR A 48 5.02 -11.12 6.44
N ALA A 49 6.27 -10.69 6.22
CA ALA A 49 6.64 -9.28 6.26
C ALA A 49 5.82 -8.45 5.28
N TYR A 50 5.72 -8.88 4.02
CA TYR A 50 4.86 -8.20 3.03
C TYR A 50 3.37 -8.25 3.40
N SER A 51 2.90 -9.28 4.11
CA SER A 51 1.51 -9.32 4.58
C SER A 51 1.23 -8.24 5.63
N ALA A 52 2.18 -7.98 6.51
CA ALA A 52 2.08 -6.90 7.49
C ALA A 52 2.10 -5.53 6.78
N GLU A 53 3.02 -5.33 5.85
CA GLU A 53 3.12 -4.09 5.06
C GLU A 53 1.85 -3.81 4.23
N VAL A 54 1.24 -4.84 3.61
CA VAL A 54 -0.04 -4.69 2.89
C VAL A 54 -1.14 -4.19 3.81
N ARG A 55 -1.25 -4.77 5.02
CA ARG A 55 -2.28 -4.37 6.00
C ARG A 55 -2.07 -2.93 6.46
N GLU A 56 -0.84 -2.57 6.85
CA GLU A 56 -0.53 -1.21 7.27
C GLU A 56 -0.85 -0.18 6.17
N CYS A 57 -0.46 -0.45 4.92
CA CYS A 57 -0.79 0.43 3.80
C CYS A 57 -2.30 0.54 3.55
N ALA A 58 -3.04 -0.57 3.70
CA ALA A 58 -4.49 -0.57 3.53
C ALA A 58 -5.20 0.21 4.65
N ASP A 59 -4.76 0.07 5.89
CA ASP A 59 -5.32 0.79 7.04
C ASP A 59 -5.07 2.31 6.91
N ASP A 60 -3.86 2.70 6.51
CA ASP A 60 -3.52 4.11 6.28
C ASP A 60 -4.33 4.71 5.11
N LEU A 61 -4.55 3.96 4.02
CA LEU A 61 -5.41 4.37 2.92
C LEU A 61 -6.86 4.55 3.35
N LEU A 62 -7.38 3.66 4.19
CA LEU A 62 -8.73 3.76 4.73
C LEU A 62 -8.88 5.02 5.61
N ALA A 63 -7.88 5.30 6.46
CA ALA A 63 -7.87 6.51 7.27
C ALA A 63 -7.87 7.77 6.40
N LEU A 64 -7.03 7.81 5.36
CA LEU A 64 -6.94 8.95 4.46
C LEU A 64 -8.22 9.16 3.63
N ALA A 65 -8.81 8.08 3.14
CA ALA A 65 -10.08 8.12 2.41
C ALA A 65 -11.22 8.66 3.27
N ARG A 66 -11.24 8.32 4.57
CA ARG A 66 -12.19 8.91 5.53
C ARG A 66 -11.96 10.41 5.70
N THR A 67 -10.71 10.86 5.82
CA THR A 67 -10.41 12.30 5.90
C THR A 67 -10.87 13.06 4.65
N VAL A 68 -10.65 12.50 3.45
CA VAL A 68 -11.15 13.10 2.20
C VAL A 68 -12.66 13.17 2.19
N HIS A 69 -13.33 12.09 2.59
CA HIS A 69 -14.78 12.05 2.73
C HIS A 69 -15.28 13.13 3.68
N ASP A 70 -14.71 13.23 4.88
CA ASP A 70 -15.14 14.21 5.89
C ASP A 70 -14.91 15.66 5.40
N LEU A 71 -13.80 15.94 4.71
CA LEU A 71 -13.56 17.24 4.08
C LEU A 71 -14.58 17.56 2.99
N ALA A 72 -14.95 16.57 2.16
CA ALA A 72 -15.93 16.76 1.10
C ALA A 72 -17.34 17.01 1.64
N TYR A 73 -17.70 16.41 2.79
CA TYR A 73 -18.99 16.67 3.45
C TYR A 73 -19.01 17.95 4.26
N ALA A 74 -17.86 18.39 4.76
CA ALA A 74 -17.68 19.67 5.45
C ALA A 74 -17.46 20.84 4.47
N ASP A 75 -17.53 20.60 3.16
CA ASP A 75 -17.30 21.61 2.14
C ASP A 75 -18.31 22.76 2.26
N ASP A 76 -17.79 23.91 2.66
CA ASP A 76 -18.51 25.18 2.79
C ASP A 76 -18.53 25.97 1.47
N GLY A 77 -18.00 25.38 0.39
CA GLY A 77 -17.83 26.03 -0.90
C GLY A 77 -16.61 26.95 -0.96
N SER A 78 -15.75 26.94 0.07
CA SER A 78 -14.52 27.73 0.07
C SER A 78 -13.47 27.13 -0.89
N PRO A 79 -12.70 27.98 -1.59
CA PRO A 79 -11.61 27.51 -2.45
C PRO A 79 -10.53 26.79 -1.63
N GLU A 80 -10.34 27.12 -0.36
CA GLU A 80 -9.41 26.46 0.55
C GLU A 80 -9.79 24.99 0.77
N THR A 81 -11.07 24.69 1.01
CA THR A 81 -11.54 23.31 1.18
C THR A 81 -11.35 22.49 -0.10
N ALA A 82 -11.70 23.06 -1.26
CA ALA A 82 -11.50 22.40 -2.55
C ALA A 82 -10.01 22.08 -2.82
N LEU A 83 -9.11 23.02 -2.55
CA LEU A 83 -7.66 22.81 -2.67
C LEU A 83 -7.16 21.79 -1.64
N GLY A 84 -7.71 21.77 -0.43
CA GLY A 84 -7.45 20.78 0.60
C GLY A 84 -7.77 19.36 0.11
N ILE A 85 -8.97 19.16 -0.45
CA ILE A 85 -9.40 17.89 -1.03
C ILE A 85 -8.44 17.43 -2.14
N LEU A 86 -8.06 18.30 -3.07
CA LEU A 86 -7.13 17.96 -4.15
C LEU A 86 -5.75 17.53 -3.63
N ARG A 87 -5.21 18.20 -2.60
CA ARG A 87 -3.95 17.80 -1.96
C ARG A 87 -4.07 16.42 -1.33
N MET A 88 -5.19 16.13 -0.67
CA MET A 88 -5.43 14.83 -0.03
C MET A 88 -5.59 13.70 -1.05
N ILE A 89 -6.26 13.95 -2.18
CA ILE A 89 -6.34 13.01 -3.31
C ILE A 89 -4.94 12.69 -3.85
N HIS A 90 -4.07 13.69 -3.99
CA HIS A 90 -2.70 13.45 -4.44
C HIS A 90 -1.89 12.56 -3.47
N VAL A 91 -2.10 12.73 -2.15
CA VAL A 91 -1.50 11.84 -1.15
C VAL A 91 -2.07 10.41 -1.28
N LEU A 92 -3.39 10.29 -1.49
CA LEU A 92 -4.08 9.02 -1.68
C LEU A 92 -3.54 8.24 -2.89
N ASP A 93 -3.31 8.92 -4.02
CA ASP A 93 -2.70 8.31 -5.21
C ASP A 93 -1.29 7.76 -4.92
N GLY A 94 -0.49 8.52 -4.16
CA GLY A 94 0.84 8.10 -3.73
C GLY A 94 0.81 6.80 -2.91
N ASP A 95 -0.09 6.74 -1.94
CA ASP A 95 -0.25 5.58 -1.04
C ASP A 95 -0.91 4.39 -1.74
N LEU A 96 -1.81 4.60 -2.71
CA LEU A 96 -2.36 3.53 -3.57
C LEU A 96 -1.26 2.88 -4.38
N LEU A 97 -0.35 3.68 -4.94
CA LEU A 97 0.83 3.17 -5.64
C LEU A 97 1.77 2.40 -4.70
N ASP A 98 1.95 2.86 -3.46
CA ASP A 98 2.73 2.14 -2.44
C ASP A 98 2.10 0.77 -2.15
N LEU A 99 0.80 0.72 -1.82
CA LEU A 99 0.05 -0.51 -1.60
C LEU A 99 0.18 -1.46 -2.80
N SER A 100 0.01 -0.94 -4.01
CA SER A 100 0.11 -1.73 -5.24
C SER A 100 1.53 -2.28 -5.47
N CYS A 101 2.59 -1.55 -5.08
CA CYS A 101 3.96 -2.05 -5.11
C CYS A 101 4.21 -3.17 -4.09
N VAL A 102 3.68 -3.02 -2.87
CA VAL A 102 3.79 -4.03 -1.82
C VAL A 102 2.98 -5.28 -2.19
N GLY A 103 1.76 -5.13 -2.70
CA GLY A 103 0.92 -6.23 -3.16
C GLY A 103 1.58 -7.10 -4.23
N VAL A 104 2.30 -6.49 -5.18
CA VAL A 104 3.09 -7.23 -6.18
C VAL A 104 4.24 -8.02 -5.53
N GLN A 105 4.95 -7.46 -4.53
CA GLN A 105 5.98 -8.23 -3.82
C GLN A 105 5.39 -9.34 -2.96
N HIS A 106 4.25 -9.09 -2.32
CA HIS A 106 3.52 -10.08 -1.55
C HIS A 106 3.15 -11.30 -2.42
N ALA A 107 2.57 -11.05 -3.59
CA ALA A 107 2.22 -12.11 -4.55
C ALA A 107 3.45 -12.89 -5.04
N ARG A 108 4.56 -12.19 -5.32
CA ARG A 108 5.85 -12.83 -5.70
C ARG A 108 6.43 -13.69 -4.59
N ALA A 109 6.39 -13.21 -3.34
CA ALA A 109 6.86 -13.98 -2.19
C ALA A 109 6.05 -15.27 -2.00
N ARG A 110 4.77 -15.26 -2.39
CA ARG A 110 3.89 -16.43 -2.46
C ARG A 110 3.99 -17.24 -3.76
N LYS A 111 4.94 -16.92 -4.63
CA LYS A 111 5.19 -17.61 -5.91
C LYS A 111 3.98 -17.59 -6.88
N VAL A 112 3.11 -16.59 -6.79
CA VAL A 112 2.04 -16.38 -7.77
C VAL A 112 2.66 -16.11 -9.15
N ARG A 113 2.10 -16.69 -10.21
CA ARG A 113 2.64 -16.50 -11.56
C ARG A 113 2.51 -15.03 -11.98
N ARG A 114 3.47 -14.58 -12.76
CA ARG A 114 3.50 -13.18 -13.23
C ARG A 114 2.23 -12.82 -14.02
N ASP A 115 1.75 -13.74 -14.85
CA ASP A 115 0.58 -13.50 -15.70
C ASP A 115 -0.70 -13.34 -14.85
N ASP A 116 -0.83 -14.12 -13.77
CA ASP A 116 -1.93 -14.00 -12.81
C ASP A 116 -1.88 -12.67 -12.06
N ILE A 117 -0.67 -12.21 -11.69
CA ILE A 117 -0.49 -10.88 -11.06
C ILE A 117 -0.91 -9.77 -12.04
N ILE A 118 -0.52 -9.87 -13.31
CA ILE A 118 -0.90 -8.90 -14.36
C ILE A 118 -2.43 -8.86 -14.51
N ALA A 119 -3.05 -10.04 -14.66
CA ALA A 119 -4.49 -10.16 -14.83
C ALA A 119 -5.26 -9.59 -13.63
N ALA A 120 -4.83 -9.89 -12.40
CA ALA A 120 -5.51 -9.43 -11.19
C ALA A 120 -5.29 -7.94 -10.88
N SER A 121 -4.14 -7.37 -11.24
CA SER A 121 -3.79 -5.98 -10.91
C SER A 121 -4.12 -4.97 -12.00
N GLY A 122 -4.43 -5.42 -13.23
CA GLY A 122 -4.62 -4.55 -14.39
C GLY A 122 -3.33 -3.85 -14.88
N LEU A 123 -2.17 -4.20 -14.32
CA LEU A 123 -0.89 -3.58 -14.64
C LEU A 123 -0.26 -4.21 -15.87
N SER A 124 0.41 -3.42 -16.69
CA SER A 124 1.22 -3.94 -17.78
C SER A 124 2.40 -4.79 -17.28
N LYS A 125 2.92 -5.66 -18.15
CA LYS A 125 4.12 -6.45 -17.88
C LYS A 125 5.34 -5.59 -17.52
N GLY A 126 5.46 -4.41 -18.14
CA GLY A 126 6.51 -3.44 -17.87
C GLY A 126 6.42 -2.87 -16.45
N GLU A 127 5.22 -2.49 -16.02
CA GLU A 127 4.96 -1.96 -14.67
C GLU A 127 5.20 -3.00 -13.59
N VAL A 128 4.68 -4.23 -13.78
CA VAL A 128 4.95 -5.33 -12.85
C VAL A 128 6.47 -5.57 -12.76
N ARG A 129 7.21 -5.55 -13.88
CA ARG A 129 8.68 -5.69 -13.87
C ARG A 129 9.37 -4.54 -13.14
N GLY A 130 8.90 -3.31 -13.32
CA GLY A 130 9.44 -2.10 -12.69
C GLY A 130 9.24 -2.07 -11.17
N ARG A 131 8.25 -2.80 -10.65
CA ARG A 131 8.00 -2.96 -9.21
C ARG A 131 8.91 -4.05 -8.66
N THR A 132 10.14 -3.68 -8.31
CA THR A 132 11.13 -4.58 -7.70
C THR A 132 11.16 -4.42 -6.18
N ALA A 133 11.60 -5.47 -5.46
CA ALA A 133 11.71 -5.41 -4.00
C ALA A 133 12.58 -4.23 -3.51
N GLY A 134 13.65 -3.88 -4.23
CA GLY A 134 14.49 -2.73 -3.91
C GLY A 134 13.74 -1.39 -4.03
N ARG A 135 13.00 -1.19 -5.12
CA ARG A 135 12.18 0.02 -5.31
C ARG A 135 11.02 0.08 -4.31
N THR A 136 10.36 -1.05 -4.03
CA THR A 136 9.31 -1.11 -2.99
C THR A 136 9.86 -0.68 -1.64
N LYS A 137 11.04 -1.19 -1.23
CA LYS A 137 11.68 -0.78 0.03
C LYS A 137 12.01 0.71 0.08
N GLN A 138 12.57 1.26 -1.01
CA GLN A 138 12.85 2.70 -1.10
C GLN A 138 11.56 3.52 -0.96
N ARG A 139 10.48 3.11 -1.60
CA ARG A 139 9.17 3.78 -1.47
C ARG A 139 8.63 3.72 -0.05
N LEU A 140 8.70 2.56 0.62
CA LEU A 140 8.29 2.44 2.01
C LEU A 140 9.13 3.29 2.96
N GLN A 141 10.44 3.44 2.71
CA GLN A 141 11.29 4.36 3.46
C GLN A 141 10.89 5.83 3.25
N GLN A 142 10.62 6.22 2.00
CA GLN A 142 10.13 7.57 1.68
C GLN A 142 8.77 7.83 2.34
N ARG A 143 7.88 6.83 2.33
CA ARG A 143 6.59 6.89 3.01
C ARG A 143 6.73 7.14 4.50
N GLU A 144 7.60 6.38 5.16
CA GLU A 144 7.89 6.57 6.58
C GLU A 144 8.47 7.97 6.86
N GLN A 145 9.33 8.49 5.98
CA GLN A 145 9.80 9.88 6.08
C GLN A 145 8.66 10.89 5.94
N ARG A 146 7.74 10.71 4.98
CA ARG A 146 6.55 11.56 4.84
C ARG A 146 5.68 11.55 6.10
N ARG A 147 5.47 10.38 6.72
CA ARG A 147 4.72 10.25 7.98
C ARG A 147 5.39 11.00 9.11
N ARG A 148 6.71 10.88 9.25
CA ARG A 148 7.47 11.61 10.29
C ARG A 148 7.42 13.11 10.10
N GLN A 149 7.47 13.60 8.86
CA GLN A 149 7.35 15.02 8.56
C GLN A 149 5.94 15.55 8.90
N ALA A 150 4.89 14.78 8.56
CA ALA A 150 3.52 15.13 8.92
C ALA A 150 3.31 15.14 10.45
N ALA A 151 3.88 14.16 11.17
CA ALA A 151 3.79 14.08 12.63
C ALA A 151 4.65 15.14 13.35
N GLY A 152 5.83 15.44 12.83
CA GLY A 152 6.75 16.45 13.39
C GLY A 152 6.36 17.89 13.08
N GLY A 153 5.55 18.12 12.05
CA GLY A 153 4.96 19.43 11.74
C GLY A 153 3.72 19.77 12.58
N ALA A 154 3.16 18.80 13.31
CA ALA A 154 2.11 19.03 14.31
C ALA A 154 2.73 19.53 15.63
N GLN A 155 3.49 20.63 15.58
CA GLN A 155 3.89 21.35 16.78
C GLN A 155 2.62 22.05 17.30
N PRO A 156 2.17 21.79 18.55
CA PRO A 156 1.03 22.53 19.10
C PRO A 156 1.37 24.02 19.03
N PRO A 157 0.41 24.90 18.69
CA PRO A 157 0.68 26.33 18.63
C PRO A 157 1.30 26.76 19.96
N PRO A 158 2.34 27.63 19.95
CA PRO A 158 2.87 28.17 21.19
C PRO A 158 1.69 28.78 21.94
N ARG A 159 1.47 28.29 23.17
CA ARG A 159 0.51 28.88 24.11
C ARG A 159 1.00 30.28 24.46
N SER A 160 0.69 31.24 23.60
CA SER A 160 0.88 32.66 23.83
C SER A 160 -0.28 33.14 24.69
N GLY A 161 0.01 33.52 25.95
CA GLY A 161 -0.93 34.07 26.92
C GLY A 161 -1.58 32.97 27.76
N GLY A 162 -1.28 32.80 29.05
CA GLY A 162 -1.05 33.81 30.06
C GLY A 162 -2.37 34.10 30.77
N LEU A 163 -2.82 33.20 31.65
CA LEU A 163 -3.71 33.53 32.76
C LEU A 163 -3.47 32.56 33.93
N THR A 164 -3.52 33.15 35.11
CA THR A 164 -3.14 32.74 36.46
C THR A 164 -3.74 31.44 36.99
N PRO A 165 -3.09 30.78 37.97
CA PRO A 165 -3.70 29.67 38.70
C PRO A 165 -4.69 30.21 39.73
N VAL A 166 -5.99 29.95 39.54
CA VAL A 166 -6.99 30.09 40.61
C VAL A 166 -7.47 28.70 40.99
N ALA A 167 -7.35 28.46 42.29
CA ALA A 167 -7.60 27.21 42.97
C ALA A 167 -9.04 26.71 42.85
N SER A 168 -9.15 25.37 42.79
CA SER A 168 -10.16 24.49 43.38
C SER A 168 -11.45 25.11 43.93
N SER A 169 -12.61 24.67 43.42
CA SER A 169 -13.52 23.84 44.22
C SER A 169 -14.65 23.17 43.41
N SER A 170 -14.85 21.90 43.76
CA SER A 170 -15.99 21.00 43.63
C SER A 170 -17.37 21.50 43.11
N ARG A 171 -17.98 20.72 42.21
CA ARG A 171 -19.23 19.94 42.42
C ARG A 171 -19.71 19.31 41.10
N GLY A 172 -20.02 18.00 41.13
CA GLY A 172 -20.75 17.30 40.07
C GLY A 172 -22.21 17.80 39.95
N PRO A 173 -22.98 17.29 38.97
CA PRO A 173 -23.55 15.94 39.15
C PRO A 173 -23.60 15.07 37.87
N GLN A 174 -24.00 13.83 38.13
CA GLN A 174 -24.05 12.64 37.28
C GLN A 174 -25.21 12.57 36.26
N LEU A 175 -24.91 11.91 35.12
CA LEU A 175 -25.73 10.96 34.31
C LEU A 175 -26.90 11.51 33.44
N PRO A 176 -27.38 10.79 32.38
CA PRO A 176 -27.17 9.37 32.08
C PRO A 176 -26.69 9.00 30.66
N VAL A 177 -26.13 7.78 30.60
CA VAL A 177 -25.87 6.98 29.40
C VAL A 177 -27.20 6.56 28.77
N ARG A 178 -27.34 6.74 27.45
CA ARG A 178 -28.44 6.13 26.67
C ARG A 178 -27.87 5.16 25.63
N PRO A 179 -28.58 4.04 25.35
CA PRO A 179 -28.05 2.92 24.60
C PRO A 179 -28.17 3.09 23.08
N SER A 180 -27.31 2.34 22.39
CA SER A 180 -27.29 2.09 20.96
C SER A 180 -28.60 1.47 20.45
N PRO A 181 -29.09 1.86 19.25
CA PRO A 181 -29.90 0.98 18.44
C PRO A 181 -29.04 0.35 17.34
N ALA A 182 -29.03 -0.99 17.36
CA ALA A 182 -28.77 -1.78 16.19
C ALA A 182 -29.82 -1.46 15.12
N ALA A 183 -29.39 -1.01 13.94
CA ALA A 183 -30.22 -1.02 12.75
C ALA A 183 -29.44 -1.66 11.61
N ARG A 184 -29.83 -2.90 11.29
CA ARG A 184 -29.51 -3.57 10.05
C ARG A 184 -30.16 -2.78 8.92
N PHE A 185 -29.36 -2.29 7.98
CA PHE A 185 -29.84 -1.93 6.66
C PHE A 185 -29.06 -2.75 5.63
N PHE A 186 -29.75 -3.78 5.11
CA PHE A 186 -29.45 -4.35 3.82
C PHE A 186 -29.95 -3.34 2.78
N VAL A 187 -29.03 -2.74 2.01
CA VAL A 187 -29.37 -2.09 0.75
C VAL A 187 -28.54 -2.77 -0.32
N ALA A 188 -29.18 -3.67 -1.06
CA ALA A 188 -28.70 -4.11 -2.35
C ALA A 188 -28.87 -2.94 -3.33
N GLY A 189 -27.77 -2.22 -3.58
CA GLY A 189 -27.68 -1.19 -4.62
C GLY A 189 -26.77 -1.67 -5.76
N PRO A 190 -27.06 -1.28 -7.02
CA PRO A 190 -26.39 -1.82 -8.20
C PRO A 190 -24.91 -1.44 -8.22
N THR A 191 -24.06 -2.39 -8.59
CA THR A 191 -22.65 -2.18 -8.92
C THR A 191 -22.53 -1.23 -10.11
N ILE A 192 -22.34 0.05 -9.84
CA ILE A 192 -21.88 1.00 -10.86
C ILE A 192 -20.38 0.77 -11.02
N SER A 193 -20.03 0.04 -12.07
CA SER A 193 -18.65 -0.20 -12.46
C SER A 193 -18.08 1.06 -13.10
N PHE A 194 -17.25 1.81 -12.37
CA PHE A 194 -16.48 2.92 -12.94
C PHE A 194 -15.19 2.38 -13.54
N SER A 195 -15.15 2.29 -14.87
CA SER A 195 -13.92 2.03 -15.61
C SER A 195 -13.21 3.36 -15.91
N PHE A 196 -12.20 3.72 -15.11
CA PHE A 196 -11.29 4.81 -15.44
C PHE A 196 -10.18 4.30 -16.36
N SER A 197 -10.27 4.64 -17.65
CA SER A 197 -9.16 4.48 -18.59
C SER A 197 -8.42 5.80 -18.69
N PHE A 198 -7.26 5.90 -18.03
CA PHE A 198 -6.31 6.99 -18.27
C PHE A 198 -5.56 6.73 -19.57
N ALA A 199 -5.99 7.36 -20.66
CA ALA A 199 -5.20 7.45 -21.88
C ALA A 199 -4.27 8.65 -21.77
N ALA A 200 -2.98 8.39 -21.59
CA ALA A 200 -1.93 9.39 -21.78
C ALA A 200 -1.86 9.73 -23.27
N GLY A 201 -2.38 10.90 -23.66
CA GLY A 201 -2.26 11.42 -25.02
C GLY A 201 -3.42 12.33 -25.38
N GLY A 202 -3.16 13.64 -25.41
CA GLY A 202 -4.16 14.67 -25.61
C GLY A 202 -5.04 14.45 -26.84
N ARG A 203 -6.35 14.46 -26.62
CA ARG A 203 -7.40 14.87 -27.56
C ARG A 203 -8.69 15.09 -26.75
N HIS A 204 -9.34 16.23 -26.99
CA HIS A 204 -10.59 16.63 -26.34
C HIS A 204 -11.64 15.52 -26.42
N VAL A 205 -12.14 15.09 -25.26
CA VAL A 205 -13.33 14.23 -25.17
C VAL A 205 -14.55 15.13 -25.00
N ARG A 206 -15.37 15.23 -26.04
CA ARG A 206 -16.75 15.73 -25.91
C ARG A 206 -17.58 14.64 -25.26
N VAL A 207 -18.05 14.91 -24.04
CA VAL A 207 -19.06 14.08 -23.37
C VAL A 207 -20.41 14.40 -24.01
N LEU A 208 -20.98 13.47 -24.77
CA LEU A 208 -22.38 13.51 -25.18
C LEU A 208 -23.23 12.90 -24.06
N PRO A 209 -24.31 13.56 -23.60
CA PRO A 209 -25.19 12.98 -22.61
C PRO A 209 -25.90 11.74 -23.20
N ALA A 210 -25.83 10.63 -22.48
CA ALA A 210 -26.58 9.42 -22.81
C ALA A 210 -28.08 9.71 -22.71
N ALA A 211 -28.82 9.38 -23.77
CA ALA A 211 -30.27 9.53 -23.80
C ALA A 211 -30.93 8.66 -22.72
N PRO A 212 -31.99 9.15 -22.04
CA PRO A 212 -32.71 8.36 -21.06
C PRO A 212 -33.44 7.19 -21.75
N SER A 213 -33.18 5.98 -21.27
CA SER A 213 -33.90 4.76 -21.64
C SER A 213 -35.39 4.94 -21.33
N ARG A 214 -36.23 4.94 -22.37
CA ARG A 214 -37.70 4.91 -22.22
C ARG A 214 -38.11 3.59 -21.56
N VAL A 215 -38.69 3.69 -20.37
CA VAL A 215 -39.45 2.61 -19.74
C VAL A 215 -40.76 2.49 -20.52
N VAL A 216 -40.98 1.33 -21.16
CA VAL A 216 -42.27 0.97 -21.75
C VAL A 216 -43.13 0.36 -20.65
N PRO A 217 -44.30 0.91 -20.29
CA PRO A 217 -45.21 0.26 -19.37
C PRO A 217 -45.88 -0.92 -20.09
N SER A 218 -45.70 -2.13 -19.55
CA SER A 218 -46.55 -3.27 -19.87
C SER A 218 -47.93 -3.05 -19.22
N GLY A 219 -48.92 -2.75 -20.05
CA GLY A 219 -50.33 -2.71 -19.66
C GLY A 219 -50.93 -4.12 -19.53
N PRO A 220 -52.05 -4.25 -18.81
CA PRO A 220 -52.76 -5.51 -18.55
C PRO A 220 -53.41 -6.13 -19.80
#